data_AF-A0A1H4N477-F1
#
_entry.id   AF-A0A1H4N477-F1
#
_cell.length_a   1.000
_cell.length_b   1.000
_cell.length_c   1.000
_cell.angle_alpha   90.00
_cell.angle_beta   90.00
_cell.angle_gamma   90.00
#
_symmetry.space_group_name_H-M   'P 1'
#
loop_
_entity.id
_entity.type
_entity.pdbx_description
1 polymer ?
#
loop_
_entity_poly.entity_id
_entity_poly.type
_entity_poly.pdbx_seq_one_letter_code
_entity_poly.pdbx_strand_id
1 'polypeptide(L)'
;MLQDHLIDQMQPGRRGFLIAAALVGSVVTPASAQQPPRDANEPRGSHGSLDGPNGDILDGLRIADLIQRERAARDAGQWEDMAASYHPQSIVDVSWYLGDGAGFVAASRRNAASGRLSLHQLAPTVTRVAGTRALAETPCQLLSFVPVDGVDVCMVGTVRLLWRAQMLDRRWLIAGLRMIYIRDLILPCDPGRLPSINAAELASYRTSYRFLSYVLARSPNRPRDDLPGIDRPELVETLRTGEKQWLGQG
;
A
#
# COMPACT_ATOMS: atom_id res chain seq x y z
N MET A 1 -9.66 -1.56 80.66
CA MET A 1 -10.50 -0.57 79.94
C MET A 1 -10.24 -0.77 78.46
N LEU A 2 -11.09 -1.59 77.82
CA LEU A 2 -11.93 -1.26 76.65
C LEU A 2 -11.09 -0.84 75.43
N GLN A 3 -10.83 -1.65 74.39
CA GLN A 3 -11.69 -2.47 73.51
C GLN A 3 -12.72 -1.66 72.71
N ASP A 4 -12.52 -1.63 71.37
CA ASP A 4 -13.50 -1.79 70.26
C ASP A 4 -13.17 -0.92 69.04
N HIS A 5 -12.77 -1.55 67.92
CA HIS A 5 -13.54 -1.73 66.66
C HIS A 5 -13.45 -0.50 65.71
N LEU A 6 -13.23 -0.60 64.39
CA LEU A 6 -13.73 -1.54 63.39
C LEU A 6 -12.93 -1.43 62.08
N ILE A 7 -12.86 -2.54 61.37
CA ILE A 7 -12.47 -2.73 59.96
C ILE A 7 -13.59 -2.20 59.04
N ASP A 8 -13.25 -1.97 57.76
CA ASP A 8 -14.12 -1.77 56.57
C ASP A 8 -14.41 -0.29 56.24
N GLN A 9 -14.06 0.27 55.07
CA GLN A 9 -14.47 -0.16 53.73
C GLN A 9 -13.51 0.28 52.61
N MET A 10 -13.31 -0.62 51.64
CA MET A 10 -12.82 -0.35 50.29
C MET A 10 -13.91 0.34 49.43
N GLN A 11 -13.56 1.33 48.61
CA GLN A 11 -14.21 1.58 47.31
C GLN A 11 -13.21 2.14 46.26
N PRO A 12 -13.22 1.66 45.00
CA PRO A 12 -12.29 2.08 43.95
C PRO A 12 -12.90 3.15 43.03
N GLY A 13 -12.20 4.28 42.86
CA GLY A 13 -12.56 5.32 41.88
C GLY A 13 -11.93 5.09 40.51
N ARG A 14 -12.58 4.30 39.65
CA ARG A 14 -12.29 4.18 38.21
C ARG A 14 -12.65 5.51 37.52
N ARG A 15 -11.67 6.25 36.99
CA ARG A 15 -11.91 7.36 36.04
C ARG A 15 -12.21 6.77 34.67
N GLY A 16 -13.50 6.64 34.34
CA GLY A 16 -13.97 6.28 33.01
C GLY A 16 -13.77 7.43 32.03
N PHE A 17 -13.14 7.14 30.88
CA PHE A 17 -13.21 7.99 29.68
C PHE A 17 -14.65 7.96 29.15
N LEU A 18 -15.31 9.12 29.12
CA LEU A 18 -16.56 9.31 28.39
C LEU A 18 -16.23 9.51 26.91
N ILE A 19 -16.50 8.49 26.09
CA ILE A 19 -16.67 8.66 24.64
C ILE A 19 -18.12 9.12 24.44
N ALA A 20 -18.31 10.39 24.11
CA ALA A 20 -19.60 10.88 23.65
C ALA A 20 -19.83 10.41 22.20
N ALA A 21 -20.52 9.29 22.03
CA ALA A 21 -21.12 8.93 20.75
C ALA A 21 -22.49 9.60 20.64
N ALA A 22 -22.59 10.65 19.82
CA ALA A 22 -23.88 11.22 19.46
C ALA A 22 -24.60 10.26 18.49
N LEU A 23 -25.51 9.44 19.04
CA LEU A 23 -26.48 8.67 18.27
C LEU A 23 -27.69 9.56 17.97
N VAL A 24 -27.79 10.07 16.75
CA VAL A 24 -29.06 10.59 16.22
C VAL A 24 -29.85 9.39 15.73
N GLY A 25 -30.76 8.89 16.57
CA GLY A 25 -31.68 7.81 16.23
C GLY A 25 -32.83 8.31 15.37
N SER A 26 -32.79 8.03 14.08
CA SER A 26 -33.97 8.05 13.21
C SER A 26 -34.47 6.61 13.08
N VAL A 27 -35.58 6.27 13.74
CA VAL A 27 -36.25 4.99 13.50
C VAL A 27 -36.93 5.06 12.13
N VAL A 28 -36.28 4.48 11.12
CA VAL A 28 -36.92 4.18 9.83
C VAL A 28 -37.29 2.72 9.85
N THR A 29 -38.59 2.43 9.86
CA THR A 29 -39.13 1.10 9.58
C THR A 29 -38.74 0.70 8.16
N PRO A 30 -38.13 -0.49 7.93
CA PRO A 30 -37.89 -0.92 6.56
C PRO A 30 -39.23 -1.31 5.94
N ALA A 31 -39.72 -0.48 5.03
CA ALA A 31 -40.68 -0.93 4.04
C ALA A 31 -39.98 -2.04 3.23
N SER A 32 -40.60 -3.20 3.15
CA SER A 32 -40.18 -4.30 2.27
C SER A 32 -40.30 -3.85 0.81
N ALA A 33 -39.32 -3.11 0.31
CA ALA A 33 -39.18 -2.82 -1.10
C ALA A 33 -38.63 -4.07 -1.78
N GLN A 34 -39.53 -4.88 -2.36
CA GLN A 34 -39.13 -5.88 -3.34
C GLN A 34 -38.42 -5.15 -4.49
N GLN A 35 -37.14 -5.47 -4.66
CA GLN A 35 -36.35 -4.98 -5.76
C GLN A 35 -36.99 -5.48 -7.07
N PRO A 36 -37.28 -4.60 -8.05
CA PRO A 36 -37.87 -5.05 -9.30
C PRO A 36 -36.95 -6.07 -9.98
N PRO A 37 -37.50 -7.05 -10.70
CA PRO A 37 -36.71 -8.07 -11.39
C PRO A 37 -35.72 -7.38 -12.34
N ARG A 38 -34.44 -7.72 -12.21
CA ARG A 38 -33.38 -7.21 -13.08
C ARG A 38 -33.68 -7.63 -14.51
N ASP A 39 -33.65 -6.66 -15.41
CA ASP A 39 -33.84 -6.90 -16.84
C ASP A 39 -32.68 -7.75 -17.36
N ALA A 40 -32.98 -8.92 -17.94
CA ALA A 40 -31.99 -9.92 -18.31
C ALA A 40 -31.10 -9.49 -19.51
N ASN A 41 -31.36 -8.31 -20.08
CA ASN A 41 -30.75 -7.80 -21.30
C ASN A 41 -29.95 -6.49 -21.15
N GLU A 42 -29.69 -6.02 -19.92
CA GLU A 42 -28.69 -4.95 -19.78
C GLU A 42 -27.29 -5.48 -20.10
N PRO A 43 -26.53 -4.84 -21.01
CA PRO A 43 -25.17 -5.23 -21.29
C PRO A 43 -24.35 -5.08 -20.01
N ARG A 44 -23.80 -6.18 -19.51
CA ARG A 44 -22.92 -6.20 -18.35
C ARG A 44 -21.73 -5.28 -18.63
N GLY A 45 -21.71 -4.11 -18.02
CA GLY A 45 -20.51 -3.29 -17.96
C GLY A 45 -19.37 -4.14 -17.42
N SER A 46 -18.19 -4.06 -18.03
CA SER A 46 -16.98 -4.84 -17.70
C SER A 46 -16.34 -4.46 -16.35
N HIS A 47 -17.13 -3.96 -15.41
CA HIS A 47 -16.75 -3.85 -14.02
C HIS A 47 -16.72 -5.26 -13.44
N GLY A 48 -15.51 -5.76 -13.19
CA GLY A 48 -15.20 -7.13 -12.78
C GLY A 48 -16.27 -7.75 -11.89
N SER A 49 -17.17 -8.51 -12.51
CA SER A 49 -18.17 -9.29 -11.80
C SER A 49 -17.43 -10.37 -11.03
N LEU A 50 -17.79 -10.53 -9.75
CA LEU A 50 -17.32 -11.65 -8.92
C LEU A 50 -17.84 -13.01 -9.44
N ASP A 51 -18.69 -13.00 -10.48
CA ASP A 51 -19.30 -14.16 -11.11
C ASP A 51 -18.49 -14.66 -12.33
N GLY A 52 -17.19 -14.36 -12.37
CA GLY A 52 -16.27 -14.91 -13.38
C GLY A 52 -16.08 -16.43 -13.24
N PRO A 53 -15.49 -17.10 -14.25
CA PRO A 53 -15.15 -18.52 -14.15
C PRO A 53 -14.35 -18.84 -12.88
N ASN A 54 -14.57 -20.02 -12.29
CA ASN A 54 -13.83 -20.47 -11.09
C ASN A 54 -12.29 -20.41 -11.27
N GLY A 55 -11.80 -20.53 -12.51
CA GLY A 55 -10.38 -20.36 -12.85
C GLY A 55 -9.86 -18.96 -12.52
N ASP A 56 -10.64 -17.92 -12.79
CA ASP A 56 -10.26 -16.53 -12.56
C ASP A 56 -10.14 -16.23 -11.06
N ILE A 57 -10.99 -16.87 -10.23
CA ILE A 57 -10.93 -16.74 -8.76
C ILE A 57 -9.64 -17.37 -8.23
N LEU A 58 -9.31 -18.60 -8.66
CA LEU A 58 -8.07 -19.26 -8.24
C LEU A 58 -6.82 -18.51 -8.71
N ASP A 59 -6.84 -17.98 -9.92
CA ASP A 59 -5.74 -17.15 -10.43
C ASP A 59 -5.61 -15.84 -9.66
N GLY A 60 -6.73 -15.17 -9.34
CA GLY A 60 -6.74 -14.02 -8.45
C GLY A 60 -6.09 -14.30 -7.10
N LEU A 61 -6.41 -15.44 -6.48
CA LEU A 61 -5.79 -15.86 -5.21
C LEU A 61 -4.28 -16.14 -5.36
N ARG A 62 -3.84 -16.81 -6.43
CA ARG A 62 -2.42 -17.06 -6.71
C ARG A 62 -1.65 -15.75 -6.92
N ILE A 63 -2.24 -14.78 -7.60
CA ILE A 63 -1.64 -13.47 -7.85
C ILE A 63 -1.55 -12.67 -6.55
N ALA A 64 -2.59 -12.71 -5.71
CA ALA A 64 -2.54 -12.08 -4.39
C ALA A 64 -1.44 -12.72 -3.52
N ASP A 65 -1.35 -14.04 -3.46
CA ASP A 65 -0.29 -14.77 -2.73
C ASP A 65 1.11 -14.43 -3.27
N LEU A 66 1.31 -14.38 -4.59
CA LEU A 66 2.55 -13.95 -5.24
C LEU A 66 2.99 -12.56 -4.76
N ILE A 67 2.07 -11.59 -4.72
CA ILE A 67 2.34 -10.21 -4.27
C ILE A 67 2.74 -10.18 -2.79
N GLN A 68 2.01 -10.92 -1.94
CA GLN A 68 2.32 -10.98 -0.52
C GLN A 68 3.70 -11.61 -0.27
N ARG A 69 4.02 -12.71 -0.99
CA ARG A 69 5.32 -13.40 -0.89
C ARG A 69 6.47 -12.54 -1.37
N GLU A 70 6.33 -11.85 -2.50
CA GLU A 70 7.39 -10.98 -3.01
C GLU A 70 7.73 -9.88 -2.00
N ARG A 71 6.70 -9.24 -1.41
CA ARG A 71 6.90 -8.16 -0.44
C ARG A 71 7.46 -8.66 0.87
N ALA A 72 6.97 -9.79 1.37
CA ALA A 72 7.54 -10.44 2.54
C ALA A 72 9.01 -10.81 2.33
N ALA A 73 9.34 -11.40 1.17
CA ALA A 73 10.70 -11.77 0.82
C ALA A 73 11.63 -10.54 0.73
N ARG A 74 11.16 -9.45 0.12
CA ARG A 74 11.92 -8.19 0.05
C ARG A 74 12.20 -7.62 1.44
N ASP A 75 11.18 -7.55 2.29
CA ASP A 75 11.31 -6.97 3.63
C ASP A 75 12.15 -7.84 4.57
N ALA A 76 12.15 -9.17 4.37
CA ALA A 76 12.95 -10.13 5.12
C ALA A 76 14.37 -10.37 4.56
N GLY A 77 14.70 -9.77 3.41
CA GLY A 77 15.98 -9.99 2.73
C GLY A 77 16.16 -11.37 2.10
N GLN A 78 15.05 -12.06 1.80
CA GLN A 78 15.03 -13.34 1.10
C GLN A 78 15.16 -13.10 -0.43
N TRP A 79 16.35 -12.73 -0.86
CA TRP A 79 16.57 -12.22 -2.23
C TRP A 79 16.30 -13.23 -3.34
N GLU A 80 16.50 -14.52 -3.08
CA GLU A 80 16.22 -15.59 -4.04
C GLU A 80 14.71 -15.76 -4.26
N ASP A 81 13.93 -15.76 -3.19
CA ASP A 81 12.46 -15.82 -3.23
C ASP A 81 11.88 -14.56 -3.90
N MET A 82 12.44 -13.39 -3.57
CA MET A 82 12.08 -12.13 -4.23
C MET A 82 12.36 -12.21 -5.73
N ALA A 83 13.55 -12.69 -6.14
CA ALA A 83 13.93 -12.83 -7.54
C ALA A 83 13.02 -13.79 -8.31
N ALA A 84 12.64 -14.92 -7.70
CA ALA A 84 11.76 -15.92 -8.30
C ALA A 84 10.35 -15.40 -8.61
N SER A 85 9.96 -14.27 -8.01
CA SER A 85 8.64 -13.66 -8.19
C SER A 85 8.52 -12.82 -9.46
N TYR A 86 9.64 -12.40 -10.07
CA TYR A 86 9.64 -11.49 -11.22
C TYR A 86 9.69 -12.22 -12.56
N HIS A 87 8.90 -11.72 -13.51
CA HIS A 87 9.00 -12.13 -14.91
C HIS A 87 10.34 -11.63 -15.50
N PRO A 88 11.02 -12.38 -16.40
CA PRO A 88 12.29 -11.95 -16.99
C PRO A 88 12.22 -10.60 -17.74
N GLN A 89 11.05 -10.26 -18.28
CA GLN A 89 10.79 -8.99 -18.98
C GLN A 89 10.03 -7.97 -18.10
N SER A 90 10.06 -8.14 -16.78
CA SER A 90 9.36 -7.26 -15.86
C SER A 90 9.91 -5.84 -15.87
N ILE A 91 9.05 -4.85 -15.62
CA ILE A 91 9.45 -3.45 -15.44
C ILE A 91 8.96 -2.92 -14.10
N VAL A 92 9.88 -2.41 -13.30
CA VAL A 92 9.61 -1.73 -12.03
C VAL A 92 9.86 -0.23 -12.21
N ASP A 93 8.87 0.58 -11.85
CA ASP A 93 8.95 2.04 -11.89
C ASP A 93 8.37 2.62 -10.60
N VAL A 94 9.26 2.95 -9.68
CA VAL A 94 8.98 3.46 -8.33
C VAL A 94 9.90 4.64 -8.02
N SER A 95 9.69 5.29 -6.87
CA SER A 95 10.32 6.58 -6.55
C SER A 95 11.85 6.58 -6.61
N TRP A 96 12.47 5.46 -6.29
CA TRP A 96 13.92 5.31 -6.20
C TRP A 96 14.52 4.37 -7.25
N TYR A 97 13.68 3.79 -8.13
CA TYR A 97 14.14 2.81 -9.11
C TYR A 97 13.27 2.79 -10.37
N LEU A 98 13.91 2.78 -11.53
CA LEU A 98 13.31 2.49 -12.83
C LEU A 98 14.21 1.48 -13.55
N GLY A 99 13.66 0.33 -13.92
CA GLY A 99 14.40 -0.72 -14.63
C GLY A 99 13.70 -2.07 -14.58
N ASP A 100 14.44 -3.14 -14.84
CA ASP A 100 13.91 -4.51 -14.79
C ASP A 100 13.82 -5.06 -13.35
N GLY A 101 13.10 -6.18 -13.19
CA GLY A 101 12.96 -6.85 -11.89
C GLY A 101 14.28 -7.38 -11.31
N ALA A 102 15.18 -7.89 -12.14
CA ALA A 102 16.47 -8.40 -11.69
C ALA A 102 17.33 -7.27 -11.06
N GLY A 103 17.39 -6.12 -11.73
CA GLY A 103 18.04 -4.92 -11.23
C GLY A 103 17.34 -4.36 -10.00
N PHE A 104 16.02 -4.49 -9.88
CA PHE A 104 15.26 -4.05 -8.71
C PHE A 104 15.60 -4.88 -7.46
N VAL A 105 15.73 -6.20 -7.62
CA VAL A 105 16.20 -7.10 -6.55
C VAL A 105 17.63 -6.74 -6.14
N ALA A 106 18.53 -6.57 -7.12
CA ALA A 106 19.91 -6.20 -6.85
C ALA A 106 20.01 -4.84 -6.13
N ALA A 107 19.21 -3.85 -6.54
CA ALA A 107 19.16 -2.54 -5.90
C ALA A 107 18.55 -2.59 -4.50
N SER A 108 17.50 -3.40 -4.30
CA SER A 108 16.90 -3.64 -2.97
C SER A 108 17.92 -4.26 -2.02
N ARG A 109 18.68 -5.27 -2.47
CA ARG A 109 19.75 -5.89 -1.69
C ARG A 109 20.85 -4.90 -1.30
N ARG A 110 21.26 -4.01 -2.21
CA ARG A 110 22.23 -2.94 -1.91
C ARG A 110 21.71 -1.96 -0.86
N ASN A 111 20.45 -1.55 -0.98
CA ASN A 111 19.81 -0.65 0.00
C ASN A 111 19.72 -1.29 1.39
N ALA A 112 19.37 -2.57 1.47
CA ALA A 112 19.36 -3.30 2.74
C ALA A 112 20.77 -3.42 3.34
N ALA A 113 21.78 -3.72 2.52
CA ALA A 113 23.17 -3.79 2.95
C ALA A 113 23.73 -2.44 3.45
N SER A 114 23.16 -1.32 3.02
CA SER A 114 23.52 0.02 3.53
C SER A 114 22.82 0.36 4.86
N GLY A 115 22.17 -0.61 5.51
CA GLY A 115 21.45 -0.43 6.77
C GLY A 115 20.07 0.20 6.65
N ARG A 116 19.55 0.42 5.44
CA ARG A 116 18.19 0.94 5.27
C ARG A 116 17.18 -0.16 5.57
N LEU A 117 16.30 0.10 6.52
CA LEU A 117 15.15 -0.76 6.81
C LEU A 117 13.91 -0.21 6.13
N SER A 118 13.22 -1.05 5.36
CA SER A 118 11.92 -0.75 4.78
C SER A 118 10.95 -1.90 5.01
N LEU A 119 9.71 -1.57 5.35
CA LEU A 119 8.63 -2.51 5.62
C LEU A 119 7.36 -2.09 4.86
N HIS A 120 6.56 -3.05 4.42
CA HIS A 120 5.32 -2.82 3.67
C HIS A 120 4.14 -3.45 4.40
N GLN A 121 3.20 -2.61 4.84
CA GLN A 121 1.92 -3.04 5.36
C GLN A 121 0.90 -3.06 4.24
N LEU A 122 0.57 -4.26 3.76
CA LEU A 122 -0.32 -4.48 2.62
C LEU A 122 -1.76 -4.69 3.09
N ALA A 123 -2.69 -3.96 2.49
CA ALA A 123 -4.11 -4.26 2.57
C ALA A 123 -4.48 -5.39 1.59
N PRO A 124 -5.72 -5.93 1.64
CA PRO A 124 -6.17 -6.90 0.66
C PRO A 124 -5.99 -6.42 -0.78
N THR A 125 -5.49 -7.31 -1.64
CA THR A 125 -5.26 -7.04 -3.05
C THR A 125 -6.53 -7.28 -3.86
N VAL A 126 -6.84 -6.37 -4.78
CA VAL A 126 -7.92 -6.53 -5.76
C VAL A 126 -7.32 -6.87 -7.11
N THR A 127 -7.78 -7.98 -7.70
CA THR A 127 -7.26 -8.50 -8.98
C THR A 127 -8.28 -8.42 -10.10
N ARG A 128 -7.81 -8.22 -11.33
CA ARG A 128 -8.58 -8.37 -12.56
C ARG A 128 -7.78 -9.21 -13.55
N VAL A 129 -8.26 -10.41 -13.82
CA VAL A 129 -7.63 -11.39 -14.71
C VAL A 129 -8.24 -11.27 -16.11
N ALA A 130 -7.41 -11.42 -17.14
CA ALA A 130 -7.79 -11.50 -18.54
C ALA A 130 -6.83 -12.47 -19.25
N GLY A 131 -7.27 -13.71 -19.46
CA GLY A 131 -6.47 -14.75 -20.10
C GLY A 131 -5.16 -14.99 -19.34
N THR A 132 -4.03 -14.68 -20.00
CA THR A 132 -2.69 -14.90 -19.46
C THR A 132 -2.10 -13.68 -18.74
N ARG A 133 -2.89 -12.60 -18.59
CA ARG A 133 -2.49 -11.36 -17.93
C ARG A 133 -3.45 -11.01 -16.81
N ALA A 134 -2.94 -10.28 -15.83
CA ALA A 134 -3.76 -9.74 -14.76
C ALA A 134 -3.21 -8.41 -14.26
N LEU A 135 -4.11 -7.55 -13.82
CA LEU A 135 -3.77 -6.39 -13.01
C LEU A 135 -4.13 -6.68 -11.57
N ALA A 136 -3.30 -6.20 -10.66
CA ALA A 136 -3.61 -6.23 -9.23
C ALA A 136 -3.31 -4.87 -8.61
N GLU A 137 -4.16 -4.44 -7.68
CA GLU A 137 -3.98 -3.20 -6.93
C GLU A 137 -4.01 -3.50 -5.44
N THR A 138 -2.97 -3.03 -4.73
CA THR A 138 -2.79 -3.27 -3.31
C THR A 138 -2.55 -1.93 -2.59
N PRO A 139 -3.50 -1.44 -1.78
CA PRO A 139 -3.22 -0.34 -0.88
C PRO A 139 -2.10 -0.73 0.09
N CYS A 140 -1.17 0.18 0.35
CA CYS A 140 0.04 -0.09 1.12
C CYS A 140 0.44 1.12 1.96
N GLN A 141 0.86 0.87 3.21
CA GLN A 141 1.73 1.79 3.94
C GLN A 141 3.17 1.29 3.81
N LEU A 142 4.04 2.10 3.19
CA LEU A 142 5.47 1.87 3.17
C LEU A 142 6.08 2.58 4.38
N LEU A 143 6.89 1.87 5.15
CA LEU A 143 7.63 2.42 6.28
C LEU A 143 9.11 2.37 5.92
N SER A 144 9.81 3.49 6.03
CA SER A 144 11.26 3.55 5.87
C SER A 144 11.87 4.19 7.10
N PHE A 145 12.81 3.50 7.72
CA PHE A 145 13.57 4.02 8.86
C PHE A 145 14.88 4.60 8.35
N VAL A 146 15.07 5.89 8.56
CA VAL A 146 16.23 6.65 8.07
C VAL A 146 16.57 7.76 9.05
N PRO A 147 17.84 8.19 9.13
CA PRO A 147 18.18 9.40 9.86
C PRO A 147 17.80 10.64 9.04
N VAL A 148 17.17 11.62 9.67
CA VAL A 148 16.98 12.97 9.15
C VAL A 148 17.51 13.94 10.19
N ASP A 149 18.49 14.75 9.81
CA ASP A 149 19.15 15.70 10.74
C ASP A 149 19.69 15.03 12.01
N GLY A 150 20.27 13.83 11.88
CA GLY A 150 20.80 13.05 13.00
C GLY A 150 19.74 12.50 13.96
N VAL A 151 18.45 12.58 13.61
CA VAL A 151 17.33 11.98 14.33
C VAL A 151 16.81 10.79 13.53
N ASP A 152 16.68 9.62 14.16
CA ASP A 152 16.04 8.48 13.54
C ASP A 152 14.55 8.72 13.40
N VAL A 153 14.06 8.62 12.17
CA VAL A 153 12.66 8.83 11.83
C VAL A 153 12.09 7.63 11.06
N CYS A 154 10.80 7.42 11.20
CA CYS A 154 9.99 6.58 10.33
C CYS A 154 9.28 7.48 9.31
N MET A 155 9.65 7.37 8.04
CA MET A 155 8.89 7.96 6.94
C MET A 155 7.82 6.95 6.52
N VAL A 156 6.56 7.37 6.57
CA VAL A 156 5.40 6.56 6.21
C VAL A 156 4.77 7.11 4.94
N GLY A 157 4.83 6.34 3.86
CA GLY A 157 4.16 6.65 2.60
C GLY A 157 2.89 5.82 2.43
N THR A 158 1.76 6.47 2.21
CA THR A 158 0.50 5.83 1.82
C THR A 158 0.42 5.81 0.30
N VAL A 159 0.33 4.61 -0.28
CA VAL A 159 0.36 4.40 -1.73
C VAL A 159 -0.64 3.32 -2.16
N ARG A 160 -0.90 3.26 -3.47
CA ARG A 160 -1.50 2.09 -4.13
C ARG A 160 -0.43 1.46 -5.00
N LEU A 161 -0.02 0.23 -4.66
CA LEU A 161 0.85 -0.57 -5.50
C LEU A 161 0.02 -1.11 -6.66
N LEU A 162 0.48 -0.87 -7.88
CA LEU A 162 -0.12 -1.36 -9.12
C LEU A 162 0.79 -2.40 -9.74
N TRP A 163 0.24 -3.58 -9.93
CA TRP A 163 0.98 -4.74 -10.38
C TRP A 163 0.42 -5.21 -11.72
N ARG A 164 1.34 -5.56 -12.61
CA ARG A 164 1.08 -6.45 -13.73
C ARG A 164 1.54 -7.84 -13.33
N ALA A 165 0.67 -8.83 -13.48
CA ALA A 165 1.03 -10.23 -13.39
C ALA A 165 0.82 -10.89 -14.75
N GLN A 166 1.77 -11.71 -15.19
CA GLN A 166 1.69 -12.43 -16.46
C GLN A 166 2.06 -13.89 -16.25
N MET A 167 1.33 -14.77 -16.92
CA MET A 167 1.58 -16.20 -16.89
C MET A 167 2.76 -16.56 -17.80
N LEU A 168 3.73 -17.29 -17.25
CA LEU A 168 4.84 -17.92 -17.98
C LEU A 168 4.98 -19.35 -17.48
N ASP A 169 4.95 -20.32 -18.39
CA ASP A 169 5.03 -21.76 -18.07
C ASP A 169 4.04 -22.19 -16.96
N ARG A 170 2.78 -21.74 -17.08
CA ARG A 170 1.68 -21.99 -16.13
C ARG A 170 1.91 -21.43 -14.71
N ARG A 171 2.83 -20.48 -14.55
CA ARG A 171 3.06 -19.77 -13.28
C ARG A 171 2.83 -18.28 -13.47
N TRP A 172 2.14 -17.66 -12.51
CA TRP A 172 2.01 -16.20 -12.46
C TRP A 172 3.31 -15.59 -11.94
N LEU A 173 3.80 -14.57 -12.65
CA LEU A 173 4.98 -13.80 -12.28
C LEU A 173 4.68 -12.31 -12.38
N ILE A 174 5.40 -11.49 -11.61
CA ILE A 174 5.28 -10.03 -11.64
C ILE A 174 5.91 -9.53 -12.94
N ALA A 175 5.07 -9.07 -13.87
CA ALA A 175 5.48 -8.44 -15.12
C ALA A 175 5.66 -6.92 -14.99
N GLY A 176 5.19 -6.33 -13.89
CA GLY A 176 5.48 -4.93 -13.62
C GLY A 176 4.97 -4.45 -12.29
N LEU A 177 5.59 -3.38 -11.82
CA LEU A 177 5.30 -2.75 -10.53
C LEU A 177 5.39 -1.24 -10.68
N ARG A 178 4.29 -0.56 -10.37
CA ARG A 178 4.15 0.91 -10.34
C ARG A 178 3.43 1.33 -9.08
N MET A 179 3.39 2.62 -8.81
CA MET A 179 2.71 3.16 -7.62
C MET A 179 1.87 4.38 -7.98
N ILE A 180 0.74 4.53 -7.30
CA ILE A 180 0.05 5.82 -7.15
C ILE A 180 0.33 6.32 -5.74
N TYR A 181 0.95 7.49 -5.63
CA TYR A 181 1.26 8.13 -4.36
C TYR A 181 0.04 8.91 -3.85
N ILE A 182 -0.31 8.72 -2.58
CA ILE A 182 -1.49 9.36 -1.98
C ILE A 182 -1.06 10.48 -1.04
N ARG A 183 -0.25 10.14 -0.04
CA ARG A 183 0.25 11.06 0.99
C ARG A 183 1.38 10.39 1.73
N ASP A 184 2.26 11.19 2.31
CA ASP A 184 3.23 10.71 3.28
C ASP A 184 3.30 11.60 4.53
N LEU A 185 3.96 11.06 5.54
CA LEU A 185 4.28 11.74 6.80
C LEU A 185 5.63 11.23 7.33
N ILE A 186 6.20 11.97 8.26
CA ILE A 186 7.45 11.60 8.94
C ILE A 186 7.23 11.68 10.45
N LEU A 187 7.68 10.65 11.16
CA LEU A 187 7.53 10.51 12.60
C LEU A 187 8.92 10.29 13.21
N PRO A 188 9.32 11.03 14.25
CA PRO A 188 10.52 10.67 14.99
C PRO A 188 10.30 9.34 15.70
N CYS A 189 11.31 8.47 15.68
CA CYS A 189 11.27 7.21 16.43
C CYS A 189 11.33 7.47 17.94
N ASP A 190 12.02 8.53 18.36
CA ASP A 190 12.00 9.08 19.70
C ASP A 190 11.11 10.35 19.72
N PRO A 191 9.90 10.31 20.31
CA PRO A 191 9.00 11.46 20.37
C PRO A 191 9.60 12.70 21.05
N GLY A 192 10.65 12.56 21.87
CA GLY A 192 11.35 13.66 22.52
C GLY A 192 12.38 14.35 21.63
N ARG A 193 12.69 13.80 20.45
CA ARG A 193 13.69 14.33 19.52
C ARG A 193 13.08 14.58 18.15
N LEU A 194 12.84 15.85 17.83
CA LEU A 194 12.31 16.26 16.54
C LEU A 194 13.45 16.58 15.55
N PRO A 195 13.37 16.14 14.29
CA PRO A 195 14.31 16.56 13.25
C PRO A 195 14.07 18.03 12.87
N SER A 196 15.13 18.77 12.54
CA SER A 196 14.98 20.06 11.86
C SER A 196 14.65 19.83 10.39
N ILE A 197 13.48 20.28 9.94
CA ILE A 197 13.03 20.14 8.56
C ILE A 197 12.96 21.52 7.90
N ASN A 198 13.71 21.69 6.81
CA ASN A 198 13.66 22.91 6.01
C ASN A 198 12.30 23.05 5.32
N ALA A 199 11.47 23.96 5.83
CA ALA A 199 10.11 24.18 5.32
C ALA A 199 10.09 24.70 3.87
N ALA A 200 11.05 25.53 3.47
CA ALA A 200 11.11 26.08 2.11
C ALA A 200 11.47 25.00 1.09
N GLU A 201 12.43 24.13 1.42
CA GLU A 201 12.75 22.94 0.60
C GLU A 201 11.53 22.01 0.52
N LEU A 202 10.92 21.71 1.66
CA LEU A 202 9.78 20.80 1.74
C LEU A 202 8.58 21.27 0.91
N ALA A 203 8.34 22.58 0.84
CA ALA A 203 7.28 23.19 0.06
C ALA A 203 7.47 23.03 -1.46
N SER A 204 8.70 22.79 -1.93
CA SER A 204 8.99 22.54 -3.35
C SER A 204 8.57 21.14 -3.82
N TYR A 205 8.35 20.19 -2.90
CA TYR A 205 7.97 18.83 -3.24
C TYR A 205 6.45 18.64 -3.29
N ARG A 206 6.03 17.75 -4.19
CA ARG A 206 4.65 17.32 -4.41
C ARG A 206 4.02 16.74 -3.15
N THR A 207 2.77 17.12 -2.88
CA THR A 207 2.06 16.80 -1.62
C THR A 207 1.80 15.33 -1.40
N SER A 208 1.74 14.53 -2.47
CA SER A 208 1.43 13.10 -2.40
C SER A 208 2.61 12.23 -1.96
N TYR A 209 3.85 12.73 -2.07
CA TYR A 209 5.08 12.04 -1.66
C TYR A 209 6.20 13.04 -1.28
N ARG A 210 5.83 14.02 -0.46
CA ARG A 210 6.65 15.17 -0.07
C ARG A 210 7.82 14.77 0.82
N PHE A 211 7.55 14.04 1.90
CA PHE A 211 8.57 13.61 2.84
C PHE A 211 9.46 12.52 2.26
N LEU A 212 8.92 11.65 1.40
CA LEU A 212 9.68 10.71 0.59
C LEU A 212 10.67 11.47 -0.30
N SER A 213 10.23 12.52 -0.99
CA SER A 213 11.13 13.34 -1.82
C SER A 213 12.23 14.00 -1.00
N TYR A 214 11.87 14.53 0.17
CA TYR A 214 12.82 15.12 1.13
C TYR A 214 13.89 14.12 1.59
N VAL A 215 13.50 12.87 1.91
CA VAL A 215 14.43 11.79 2.27
C VAL A 215 15.29 11.38 1.07
N LEU A 216 14.70 11.27 -0.12
CA LEU A 216 15.41 10.88 -1.34
C LEU A 216 16.46 11.91 -1.74
N ALA A 217 16.19 13.21 -1.58
CA ALA A 217 17.15 14.29 -1.84
C ALA A 217 18.45 14.19 -1.03
N ARG A 218 18.42 13.45 0.08
CA ARG A 218 19.59 13.16 0.95
C ARG A 218 20.23 11.80 0.67
N SER A 219 19.82 11.14 -0.42
CA SER A 219 20.31 9.85 -0.85
C SER A 219 20.82 9.92 -2.30
N PRO A 220 21.54 8.90 -2.80
CA PRO A 220 21.96 8.86 -4.20
C PRO A 220 20.78 8.92 -5.20
N ASN A 221 19.58 8.54 -4.76
CA ASN A 221 18.38 8.55 -5.58
C ASN A 221 17.74 9.94 -5.51
N ARG A 222 17.81 10.72 -6.59
CA ARG A 222 17.18 12.05 -6.63
C ARG A 222 15.64 11.92 -6.65
N PRO A 223 14.92 12.85 -5.99
CA PRO A 223 13.47 12.89 -6.08
C PRO A 223 13.02 13.11 -7.53
N ARG A 224 11.91 12.49 -7.88
CA ARG A 224 11.30 12.48 -9.22
C ARG A 224 9.97 13.20 -9.17
N ASP A 225 9.70 14.08 -10.13
CA ASP A 225 8.45 14.85 -10.19
C ASP A 225 7.41 14.27 -11.16
N ASP A 226 7.80 13.26 -11.94
CA ASP A 226 7.03 12.63 -13.02
C ASP A 226 6.12 11.48 -12.55
N LEU A 227 6.12 11.17 -11.25
CA LEU A 227 5.43 10.00 -10.71
C LEU A 227 3.91 10.22 -10.51
N PRO A 228 3.06 9.20 -10.73
CA PRO A 228 1.61 9.33 -10.55
C PRO A 228 1.22 9.54 -9.09
N GLY A 229 0.59 10.67 -8.78
CA GLY A 229 0.13 10.99 -7.44
C GLY A 229 -1.25 11.60 -7.47
N ILE A 230 -2.02 11.49 -6.38
CA ILE A 230 -3.40 12.01 -6.33
C ILE A 230 -3.48 13.53 -6.53
N ASP A 231 -2.37 14.23 -6.35
CA ASP A 231 -2.20 15.67 -6.60
C ASP A 231 -2.02 16.02 -8.09
N ARG A 232 -1.77 15.01 -8.95
CA ARG A 232 -1.72 15.11 -10.42
C ARG A 232 -2.56 14.01 -11.06
N PRO A 233 -3.90 14.16 -11.10
CA PRO A 233 -4.81 13.13 -11.59
C PRO A 233 -4.56 12.71 -13.05
N GLU A 234 -4.00 13.59 -13.89
CA GLU A 234 -3.66 13.31 -15.28
C GLU A 234 -2.58 12.23 -15.44
N LEU A 235 -1.58 12.21 -14.54
CA LEU A 235 -0.55 11.16 -14.51
C LEU A 235 -1.14 9.82 -14.05
N VAL A 236 -2.07 9.87 -13.09
CA VAL A 236 -2.80 8.68 -12.61
C VAL A 236 -3.66 8.09 -13.73
N GLU A 237 -4.39 8.91 -14.47
CA GLU A 237 -5.24 8.44 -15.57
C GLU A 237 -4.41 7.90 -16.74
N THR A 238 -3.29 8.55 -17.07
CA THR A 238 -2.34 8.07 -18.08
C THR A 238 -1.84 6.68 -17.71
N LEU A 239 -1.41 6.49 -16.46
CA LEU A 239 -0.99 5.18 -15.96
C LEU A 239 -2.14 4.16 -16.07
N ARG A 240 -3.33 4.46 -15.52
CA ARG A 240 -4.45 3.51 -15.51
C ARG A 240 -4.92 3.12 -16.91
N THR A 241 -4.88 4.04 -17.88
CA THR A 241 -5.19 3.75 -19.28
C THR A 241 -4.16 2.80 -19.88
N GLY A 242 -2.86 3.05 -19.67
CA GLY A 242 -1.80 2.15 -20.12
C GLY A 242 -1.91 0.74 -19.50
N GLU A 243 -2.28 0.64 -18.22
CA GLU A 243 -2.53 -0.64 -17.56
C GLU A 243 -3.73 -1.38 -18.17
N LYS A 244 -4.84 -0.68 -18.43
CA LYS A 244 -6.03 -1.28 -19.09
C LYS A 244 -5.71 -1.78 -20.50
N GLN A 245 -4.97 -1.00 -21.29
CA GLN A 245 -4.54 -1.38 -22.64
C GLN A 245 -3.63 -2.61 -22.61
N TRP A 246 -2.67 -2.66 -21.68
CA TRP A 246 -1.80 -3.82 -21.53
C TRP A 246 -2.57 -5.09 -21.13
N LEU A 247 -3.59 -4.97 -20.26
CA LEU A 247 -4.42 -6.11 -19.89
C LEU A 247 -5.25 -6.64 -21.06
N GLY A 248 -5.75 -5.77 -21.94
CA GLY A 248 -6.56 -6.15 -23.10
C GLY A 248 -5.81 -6.92 -24.20
N GLN A 249 -4.50 -7.10 -24.05
CA GLN A 249 -3.65 -7.90 -24.93
C GLN A 249 -3.40 -9.33 -24.37
N GLY A 250 -4.07 -9.69 -23.27
CA GLY A 250 -3.88 -10.95 -22.52
C GLY A 250 -4.73 -12.11 -22.98
#